data_AF-A0AAW1DF20-F1
#
_entry.id   AF-A0AAW1DF20-F1
#
_cell.length_a   1.000
_cell.length_b   1.000
_cell.length_c   1.000
_cell.angle_alpha   90.00
_cell.angle_beta   90.00
_cell.angle_gamma   90.00
#
_symmetry.space_group_name_H-M   'P 1'
#
loop_
_entity.id
_entity.type
_entity.pdbx_description
1 polymer ?
#
loop_
_entity_poly.entity_id
_entity_poly.type
_entity_poly.pdbx_seq_one_letter_code
_entity_poly.pdbx_strand_id
1 'polypeptide(L)'
;MTIFMAGLGANFEYDLKKIIALSTLRQLGLIISILFIGYPILAFFHLLTHAFFKALLFLCAGLIIHCISDSQDIRHIGAIVNHLPFTCSCFCISNFSLCGLPFISGFYSKDIIVEIVSHSYYNIFIFIIFFVSVGLTVSYRTRLVYFCLSYNINSFVCQSYYEDGVMIKSIILLSLLAILGGRSLS
;
A
#
# COMPACT_ATOMS: atom_id res chain seq x y z
N MET A 1 13.88 -4.88 12.82
CA MET A 1 12.91 -4.64 13.93
C MET A 1 11.78 -3.69 13.55
N THR A 2 12.07 -2.50 13.02
CA THR A 2 11.05 -1.52 12.57
C THR A 2 10.01 -2.12 11.61
N ILE A 3 10.45 -2.90 10.61
CA ILE A 3 9.59 -3.57 9.63
C ILE A 3 8.57 -4.50 10.33
N PHE A 4 9.02 -5.24 11.34
CA PHE A 4 8.18 -6.20 12.07
C PHE A 4 7.18 -5.49 12.98
N MET A 5 7.64 -4.56 13.83
CA MET A 5 6.77 -3.84 14.77
C MET A 5 5.71 -3.01 14.04
N ALA A 6 6.09 -2.33 12.95
CA ALA A 6 5.14 -1.57 12.13
C ALA A 6 4.13 -2.48 11.43
N GLY A 7 4.57 -3.65 10.94
CA GLY A 7 3.71 -4.64 10.32
C GLY A 7 2.70 -5.24 11.30
N LEU A 8 3.11 -5.52 12.54
CA LEU A 8 2.21 -5.98 13.60
C LEU A 8 1.19 -4.90 13.97
N GLY A 9 1.65 -3.67 14.23
CA GLY A 9 0.75 -2.56 14.56
C GLY A 9 -0.31 -2.32 13.47
N ALA A 10 0.08 -2.37 12.20
CA ALA A 10 -0.85 -2.14 11.09
C ALA A 10 -1.97 -3.20 10.96
N ASN A 11 -1.77 -4.40 11.50
CA ASN A 11 -2.80 -5.45 11.49
C ASN A 11 -3.90 -5.18 12.52
N PHE A 12 -3.55 -4.61 13.67
CA PHE A 12 -4.48 -4.37 14.78
C PHE A 12 -5.13 -2.99 14.75
N GLU A 13 -4.58 -2.05 13.99
CA GLU A 13 -5.17 -0.72 13.83
C GLU A 13 -6.43 -0.73 12.95
N TYR A 14 -7.39 0.12 13.29
CA TYR A 14 -8.64 0.30 12.53
C TYR A 14 -8.72 1.66 11.83
N ASP A 15 -7.93 2.66 12.24
CA ASP A 15 -7.89 3.95 11.55
C ASP A 15 -7.15 3.83 10.22
N LEU A 16 -7.83 4.16 9.12
CA LEU A 16 -7.30 4.08 7.76
C LEU A 16 -5.97 4.85 7.62
N LYS A 17 -5.92 6.11 8.10
CA LYS A 17 -4.69 6.93 8.04
C LYS A 17 -3.54 6.31 8.83
N LYS A 18 -3.80 5.72 10.00
CA LYS A 18 -2.77 5.06 10.83
C LYS A 18 -2.22 3.81 10.15
N ILE A 19 -3.08 2.98 9.53
CA ILE A 19 -2.64 1.81 8.75
C ILE A 19 -1.71 2.25 7.60
N ILE A 20 -2.05 3.35 6.92
CA ILE A 20 -1.24 3.88 5.83
C ILE A 20 0.10 4.43 6.36
N ALA A 21 0.11 5.11 7.50
CA ALA A 21 1.33 5.62 8.15
C ALA A 21 2.24 4.49 8.64
N LEU A 22 1.71 3.46 9.31
CA LEU A 22 2.51 2.31 9.74
C LEU A 22 3.11 1.56 8.56
N SER A 23 2.39 1.51 7.44
CA SER A 23 2.93 0.91 6.23
C SER A 23 3.98 1.78 5.50
N THR A 24 4.04 3.11 5.67
CA THR A 24 5.19 3.91 5.20
C THR A 24 6.41 3.66 6.08
N LEU A 25 6.23 3.63 7.41
CA LEU A 25 7.31 3.34 8.35
C LEU A 25 7.95 1.97 8.07
N ARG A 26 7.14 0.97 7.74
CA ARG A 26 7.61 -0.35 7.33
C ARG A 26 8.44 -0.30 6.03
N GLN A 27 7.97 0.39 5.00
CA GLN A 27 8.67 0.48 3.71
C GLN A 27 9.97 1.28 3.83
N LEU A 28 9.98 2.36 4.63
CA LEU A 28 11.21 3.07 4.97
C LEU A 28 12.20 2.16 5.70
N GLY A 29 11.73 1.32 6.63
CA GLY A 29 12.57 0.31 7.26
C GLY A 29 13.21 -0.66 6.25
N LEU A 30 12.46 -1.05 5.21
CA LEU A 30 12.96 -1.87 4.12
C LEU A 30 13.97 -1.11 3.23
N ILE A 31 13.70 0.15 2.85
CA ILE A 31 14.64 1.00 2.10
C ILE A 31 15.97 1.17 2.86
N ILE A 32 15.90 1.46 4.15
CA ILE A 32 17.07 1.61 5.01
C ILE A 32 17.86 0.29 5.10
N SER A 33 17.17 -0.86 5.18
CA SER A 33 17.85 -2.16 5.21
C SER A 33 18.69 -2.43 3.95
N ILE A 34 18.21 -2.05 2.77
CA ILE A 34 18.92 -2.23 1.50
C ILE A 34 20.11 -1.28 1.38
N LEU A 35 19.95 -0.05 1.87
CA LEU A 35 21.05 0.91 1.96
C LEU A 35 22.21 0.33 2.78
N PHE A 36 21.91 -0.33 3.90
CA PHE A 36 22.93 -0.97 4.74
C PHE A 36 23.53 -2.24 4.12
N ILE A 37 22.81 -2.95 3.25
CA ILE A 37 23.38 -4.07 2.47
C ILE A 37 24.39 -3.57 1.43
N GLY A 38 24.29 -2.31 1.00
CA GLY A 38 25.20 -1.71 0.02
C GLY A 38 24.62 -1.55 -1.38
N TYR A 39 23.28 -1.59 -1.53
CA TYR A 39 22.61 -1.39 -2.83
C TYR A 39 21.86 -0.03 -2.90
N PRO A 40 22.55 1.12 -3.00
CA PRO A 40 21.92 2.43 -2.96
C PRO A 40 21.03 2.73 -4.18
N ILE A 41 21.42 2.23 -5.36
CA ILE A 41 20.65 2.41 -6.61
C ILE A 41 19.30 1.72 -6.50
N LEU A 42 19.28 0.49 -5.96
CA LEU A 42 18.05 -0.27 -5.72
C LEU A 42 17.17 0.39 -4.66
N ALA A 43 17.78 0.93 -3.59
CA ALA A 43 17.06 1.66 -2.56
C ALA A 43 16.38 2.93 -3.12
N PHE A 44 17.07 3.67 -4.00
CA PHE A 44 16.50 4.84 -4.68
C PHE A 44 15.36 4.45 -5.63
N PHE A 45 15.56 3.40 -6.44
CA PHE A 45 14.53 2.85 -7.31
C PHE A 45 13.27 2.43 -6.53
N HIS A 46 13.43 1.75 -5.39
CA HIS A 46 12.31 1.38 -4.53
C HIS A 46 11.64 2.61 -3.92
N LEU A 47 12.41 3.62 -3.50
CA LEU A 47 11.87 4.87 -2.96
C LEU A 47 10.98 5.59 -3.98
N LEU A 48 11.41 5.66 -5.24
CA LEU A 48 10.65 6.31 -6.31
C LEU A 48 9.34 5.56 -6.63
N THR A 49 9.43 4.24 -6.81
CA THR A 49 8.23 3.41 -7.06
C THR A 49 7.27 3.46 -5.86
N HIS A 50 7.79 3.41 -4.63
CA HIS A 50 7.00 3.57 -3.41
C HIS A 50 6.28 4.93 -3.34
N ALA A 51 6.91 6.02 -3.78
CA ALA A 51 6.30 7.35 -3.80
C ALA A 51 5.04 7.38 -4.69
N PHE A 52 5.08 6.75 -5.87
CA PHE A 52 3.92 6.71 -6.77
C PHE A 52 2.72 5.98 -6.16
N PHE A 53 2.89 4.75 -5.63
CA PHE A 53 1.74 4.04 -5.05
C PHE A 53 1.26 4.68 -3.77
N LYS A 54 2.16 5.26 -2.96
CA LYS A 54 1.73 5.95 -1.74
C LYS A 54 0.93 7.21 -2.05
N ALA A 55 1.34 8.00 -3.05
CA ALA A 55 0.56 9.14 -3.50
C ALA A 55 -0.82 8.71 -4.00
N LEU A 56 -0.90 7.67 -4.85
CA LEU A 56 -2.18 7.10 -5.31
C LEU A 56 -3.04 6.64 -4.12
N LEU A 57 -2.44 5.93 -3.16
CA LEU A 57 -3.17 5.39 -2.01
C LEU A 57 -3.72 6.49 -1.11
N PHE A 58 -2.91 7.51 -0.78
CA PHE A 58 -3.36 8.64 0.04
C PHE A 58 -4.45 9.46 -0.66
N LEU A 59 -4.36 9.63 -1.98
CA LEU A 59 -5.37 10.34 -2.75
C LEU A 59 -6.72 9.60 -2.73
N CYS A 60 -6.72 8.30 -3.04
CA CYS A 60 -7.92 7.47 -2.96
C CYS A 60 -8.48 7.40 -1.53
N ALA A 61 -7.62 7.21 -0.51
CA ALA A 61 -8.04 7.16 0.88
C ALA A 61 -8.65 8.49 1.36
N GLY A 62 -8.10 9.62 0.91
CA GLY A 62 -8.63 10.94 1.21
C GLY A 62 -10.05 11.12 0.67
N LEU A 63 -10.29 10.71 -0.58
CA LEU A 63 -11.63 10.73 -1.15
C LEU A 63 -12.59 9.80 -0.40
N ILE A 64 -12.16 8.58 -0.07
CA ILE A 64 -13.00 7.63 0.67
C ILE A 64 -13.44 8.23 2.02
N ILE A 65 -12.51 8.85 2.76
CA ILE A 65 -12.81 9.50 4.04
C ILE A 65 -13.78 10.67 3.84
N HIS A 66 -13.57 11.48 2.81
CA HIS A 66 -14.45 12.62 2.49
C HIS A 66 -15.88 12.17 2.18
N CYS A 67 -16.05 11.08 1.43
CA CYS A 67 -17.37 10.56 1.06
C CYS A 67 -18.13 9.91 2.23
N ILE A 68 -17.43 9.52 3.30
CA ILE A 68 -18.02 8.91 4.51
C ILE A 68 -17.92 9.91 5.68
N SER A 69 -18.18 11.19 5.39
CA SER A 69 -18.28 12.28 6.37
C SER A 69 -17.13 12.32 7.38
N ASP A 70 -15.89 12.27 6.89
CA ASP A 70 -14.66 12.31 7.68
C ASP A 70 -14.44 11.13 8.65
N SER A 71 -15.24 10.06 8.55
CA SER A 71 -14.98 8.85 9.32
C SER A 71 -13.74 8.12 8.78
N GLN A 72 -12.82 7.80 9.68
CA GLN A 72 -11.53 7.18 9.32
C GLN A 72 -11.46 5.70 9.66
N ASP A 73 -12.44 5.18 10.41
CA ASP A 73 -12.46 3.80 10.86
C ASP A 73 -12.85 2.88 9.69
N ILE A 74 -12.00 1.90 9.39
CA ILE A 74 -12.25 0.94 8.31
C ILE A 74 -13.50 0.08 8.54
N ARG A 75 -14.01 -0.01 9.76
CA ARG A 75 -15.25 -0.74 10.09
C ARG A 75 -16.50 0.00 9.62
N HIS A 76 -16.36 1.26 9.23
CA HIS A 76 -17.43 2.08 8.68
C HIS A 76 -17.33 2.21 7.16
N ILE A 77 -16.20 1.78 6.60
CA ILE A 77 -15.95 1.65 5.17
C ILE A 77 -16.59 0.35 4.70
N GLY A 78 -17.70 0.46 3.97
CA GLY A 78 -18.41 -0.67 3.36
C GLY A 78 -18.98 -0.30 1.99
N ALA A 79 -19.01 -1.28 1.09
CA ALA A 79 -19.63 -1.19 -0.23
C ALA A 79 -19.20 0.00 -1.13
N ILE A 80 -17.95 0.49 -0.99
CA ILE A 80 -17.45 1.66 -1.75
C ILE A 80 -17.52 1.42 -3.26
N VAL A 81 -17.34 0.18 -3.71
CA VAL A 81 -17.38 -0.21 -5.13
C VAL A 81 -18.63 0.29 -5.83
N ASN A 82 -19.78 0.33 -5.15
CA ASN A 82 -21.05 0.72 -5.76
C ASN A 82 -21.19 2.24 -5.91
N HIS A 83 -20.56 3.00 -5.01
CA HIS A 83 -20.64 4.46 -5.00
C HIS A 83 -19.52 5.09 -5.84
N LEU A 84 -18.31 4.54 -5.72
CA LEU A 84 -17.08 5.11 -6.25
C LEU A 84 -16.20 4.01 -6.89
N PRO A 85 -16.65 3.42 -8.01
CA PRO A 85 -15.99 2.25 -8.60
C PRO A 85 -14.57 2.56 -9.09
N PHE A 86 -14.34 3.77 -9.62
CA PHE A 86 -13.05 4.14 -10.19
C PHE A 86 -11.98 4.33 -9.10
N THR A 87 -12.24 5.18 -8.09
CA THR A 87 -11.34 5.33 -6.94
C THR A 87 -11.12 4.02 -6.19
N CYS A 88 -12.16 3.17 -6.04
CA CYS A 88 -12.03 1.87 -5.41
C CYS A 88 -11.07 0.95 -6.18
N SER A 89 -11.19 0.89 -7.52
CA SER A 89 -10.28 0.10 -8.35
C SER A 89 -8.83 0.58 -8.24
N CYS A 90 -8.60 1.89 -8.29
CA CYS A 90 -7.27 2.49 -8.12
C CYS A 90 -6.70 2.26 -6.72
N PHE A 91 -7.55 2.30 -5.70
CA PHE A 91 -7.18 1.97 -4.33
C PHE A 91 -6.72 0.51 -4.21
N CYS A 92 -7.45 -0.44 -4.82
CA CYS A 92 -7.04 -1.84 -4.88
C CYS A 92 -5.70 -2.01 -5.62
N ILE A 93 -5.52 -1.37 -6.79
CA ILE A 93 -4.25 -1.39 -7.54
C ILE A 93 -3.09 -0.90 -6.67
N SER A 94 -3.28 0.19 -5.92
CA SER A 94 -2.25 0.74 -5.02
C SER A 94 -1.86 -0.24 -3.91
N ASN A 95 -2.84 -0.95 -3.32
CA ASN A 95 -2.61 -1.93 -2.27
C ASN A 95 -1.91 -3.18 -2.82
N PHE A 96 -2.29 -3.64 -4.01
CA PHE A 96 -1.63 -4.76 -4.68
C PHE A 96 -0.20 -4.45 -5.10
N SER A 97 0.08 -3.23 -5.55
CA SER A 97 1.45 -2.78 -5.83
C SER A 97 2.34 -2.87 -4.58
N LEU A 98 1.81 -2.47 -3.41
CA LEU A 98 2.53 -2.56 -2.13
C LEU A 98 2.72 -4.00 -1.63
N CYS A 99 1.81 -4.92 -1.99
CA CYS A 99 1.99 -6.36 -1.78
C CYS A 99 3.12 -6.92 -2.65
N GLY A 100 3.32 -6.37 -3.86
CA GLY A 100 4.32 -6.84 -4.82
C GLY A 100 3.78 -7.92 -5.76
N LEU A 101 2.51 -7.80 -6.20
CA LEU A 101 1.95 -8.71 -7.19
C LEU A 101 2.71 -8.62 -8.52
N PRO A 102 2.86 -9.74 -9.26
CA PRO A 102 3.61 -9.77 -10.51
C PRO A 102 3.05 -8.77 -11.53
N PHE A 103 3.95 -8.19 -12.34
CA PHE A 103 3.66 -7.20 -13.39
C PHE A 103 3.17 -5.83 -12.94
N ILE A 104 3.03 -5.58 -11.64
CA ILE A 104 2.77 -4.24 -11.11
C ILE A 104 4.10 -3.64 -10.66
N SER A 105 4.26 -2.33 -10.75
CA SER A 105 5.53 -1.64 -10.48
C SER A 105 6.24 -2.02 -9.18
N GLY A 106 5.50 -2.32 -8.10
CA GLY A 106 6.08 -2.69 -6.82
C GLY A 106 6.82 -4.02 -6.82
N PHE A 107 6.50 -4.93 -7.76
CA PHE A 107 7.19 -6.20 -7.95
C PHE A 107 8.65 -5.97 -8.38
N TYR A 108 8.88 -5.13 -9.39
CA TYR A 108 10.21 -4.90 -9.96
C TYR A 108 11.25 -4.46 -8.93
N SER A 109 10.86 -3.71 -7.91
CA SER A 109 11.79 -3.32 -6.83
C SER A 109 11.74 -4.29 -5.66
N LYS A 110 10.55 -4.60 -5.14
CA LYS A 110 10.40 -5.36 -3.88
C LYS A 110 10.85 -6.81 -4.01
N ASP A 111 10.67 -7.44 -5.16
CA ASP A 111 11.06 -8.85 -5.37
C ASP A 111 12.59 -9.00 -5.37
N ILE A 112 13.29 -8.15 -6.13
CA ILE A 112 14.76 -8.08 -6.16
C ILE A 112 15.32 -7.83 -4.75
N ILE A 113 14.65 -6.98 -3.95
CA ILE A 113 15.04 -6.71 -2.57
C ILE A 113 14.95 -7.98 -1.71
N VAL A 114 13.84 -8.72 -1.81
CA VAL A 114 13.65 -9.96 -1.05
C VAL A 114 14.67 -11.01 -1.49
N GLU A 115 14.98 -11.08 -2.77
CA GLU A 115 16.00 -11.98 -3.33
C GLU A 115 17.40 -11.66 -2.77
N ILE A 116 17.82 -10.40 -2.80
CA ILE A 116 19.13 -9.98 -2.26
C ILE A 116 19.24 -10.27 -0.77
N VAL A 117 18.18 -9.97 0.00
CA VAL A 117 18.13 -10.27 1.44
C VAL A 117 18.21 -11.78 1.69
N SER A 118 17.63 -12.60 0.80
CA SER A 118 17.70 -14.06 0.91
C SER A 118 19.08 -14.63 0.57
N HIS A 119 19.82 -14.00 -0.34
CA HIS A 119 21.18 -14.42 -0.71
C HIS A 119 22.24 -13.94 0.29
N SER A 120 21.99 -12.83 0.99
CA SER A 120 22.93 -12.30 1.96
C SER A 120 23.08 -13.18 3.21
N TYR A 121 24.31 -13.27 3.73
CA TYR A 121 24.65 -14.07 4.91
C TYR A 121 24.17 -13.42 6.22
N TYR A 122 22.86 -13.42 6.44
CA TYR A 122 22.27 -12.98 7.70
C TYR A 122 22.08 -14.12 8.71
N ASN A 123 22.00 -13.75 9.99
CA ASN A 123 21.58 -14.67 11.03
C ASN A 123 20.15 -15.17 10.74
N ILE A 124 19.93 -16.48 10.91
CA ILE A 124 18.66 -17.18 10.68
C ILE A 124 17.49 -16.47 11.36
N PHE A 125 17.71 -15.93 12.57
CA PHE A 125 16.68 -15.18 13.29
C PHE A 125 16.21 -13.92 12.55
N ILE A 126 17.13 -13.15 11.97
CA ILE A 126 16.81 -11.93 11.21
C ILE A 126 16.08 -12.29 9.93
N PHE A 127 16.52 -13.36 9.26
CA PHE A 127 15.88 -13.90 8.07
C PHE A 127 14.41 -14.26 8.34
N ILE A 128 14.13 -15.04 9.41
CA ILE A 128 12.76 -15.43 9.78
C ILE A 128 11.88 -14.21 10.05
N ILE A 129 12.38 -13.25 10.84
CA ILE A 129 11.62 -12.01 11.15
C ILE A 129 11.32 -11.22 9.87
N PHE A 130 12.26 -11.16 8.93
CA PHE A 130 12.06 -10.46 7.66
C PHE A 130 10.94 -11.10 6.85
N PHE A 131 10.95 -12.42 6.65
CA PHE A 131 9.91 -13.11 5.90
C PHE A 131 8.53 -13.02 6.57
N VAL A 132 8.45 -13.18 7.89
CA VAL A 132 7.20 -12.95 8.64
C VAL A 132 6.71 -11.52 8.42
N SER A 133 7.60 -10.53 8.46
CA SER A 133 7.23 -9.13 8.23
C SER A 133 6.74 -8.86 6.82
N VAL A 134 7.24 -9.57 5.80
CA VAL A 134 6.71 -9.53 4.41
C VAL A 134 5.31 -10.15 4.36
N GLY A 135 5.09 -11.28 5.05
CA GLY A 135 3.75 -11.89 5.19
C GLY A 135 2.73 -10.97 5.85
N LEU A 136 3.13 -10.26 6.93
CA LEU A 136 2.28 -9.26 7.58
C LEU A 136 1.85 -8.13 6.63
N THR A 137 2.64 -7.84 5.58
CA THR A 137 2.24 -6.85 4.57
C THR A 137 1.03 -7.26 3.78
N VAL A 138 0.98 -8.54 3.43
CA VAL A 138 -0.12 -9.09 2.67
C VAL A 138 -1.36 -9.12 3.57
N SER A 139 -1.23 -9.53 4.83
CA SER A 139 -2.37 -9.68 5.75
C SER A 139 -3.13 -8.38 6.00
N TYR A 140 -2.46 -7.26 6.34
CA TYR A 140 -3.20 -6.02 6.61
C TYR A 140 -3.73 -5.38 5.31
N ARG A 141 -3.08 -5.64 4.16
CA ARG A 141 -3.53 -5.13 2.86
C ARG A 141 -4.76 -5.87 2.36
N THR A 142 -4.78 -7.19 2.44
CA THR A 142 -5.95 -8.00 2.08
C THR A 142 -7.12 -7.67 3.01
N ARG A 143 -6.87 -7.48 4.31
CA ARG A 143 -7.88 -6.99 5.26
C ARG A 143 -8.48 -5.66 4.82
N LEU A 144 -7.66 -4.69 4.46
CA LEU A 144 -8.11 -3.36 4.04
C LEU A 144 -8.87 -3.36 2.70
N VAL A 145 -8.45 -4.19 1.74
CA VAL A 145 -9.20 -4.43 0.49
C VAL A 145 -10.53 -5.11 0.78
N TYR A 146 -10.55 -6.10 1.69
CA TYR A 146 -11.77 -6.79 2.10
C TYR A 146 -12.81 -5.82 2.66
N PHE A 147 -12.44 -4.95 3.60
CA PHE A 147 -13.37 -3.94 4.15
C PHE A 147 -13.96 -3.04 3.04
N CYS A 148 -13.14 -2.55 2.11
CA CYS A 148 -13.60 -1.67 1.03
C CYS A 148 -14.57 -2.36 0.04
N LEU A 149 -14.35 -3.64 -0.25
CA LEU A 149 -15.20 -4.41 -1.18
C LEU A 149 -16.43 -5.02 -0.52
N SER A 150 -16.37 -5.31 0.78
CA SER A 150 -17.42 -6.03 1.49
C SER A 150 -18.73 -5.23 1.55
N TYR A 151 -19.83 -5.91 1.25
CA TYR A 151 -21.16 -5.29 1.13
C TYR A 151 -21.91 -5.21 2.48
N ASN A 152 -21.54 -6.05 3.46
CA ASN A 152 -22.35 -6.33 4.66
C ASN A 152 -21.94 -5.54 5.91
N ILE A 153 -21.15 -4.48 5.77
CA ILE A 153 -20.69 -3.69 6.90
C ILE A 153 -21.49 -2.40 6.88
N ASN A 154 -22.13 -2.06 8.01
CA ASN A 154 -22.91 -0.84 8.27
C ASN A 154 -22.23 0.39 7.63
N SER A 155 -22.49 0.61 6.36
CA SER A 155 -21.99 1.78 5.66
C SER A 155 -22.78 2.93 6.24
N PHE A 156 -22.07 3.88 6.84
CA PHE A 156 -22.63 5.20 7.02
C PHE A 156 -23.20 5.65 5.67
N VAL A 157 -24.29 6.40 5.70
CA VAL A 157 -24.92 6.95 4.50
C VAL A 157 -23.83 7.63 3.69
N CYS A 158 -23.40 6.98 2.60
CA CYS A 158 -22.42 7.54 1.71
C CYS A 158 -23.09 8.80 1.17
N GLN A 159 -22.52 9.97 1.45
CA GLN A 159 -23.02 11.18 0.83
C GLN A 159 -22.90 10.94 -0.68
N SER A 160 -23.94 11.26 -1.45
CA SER A 160 -24.02 11.05 -2.90
C SER A 160 -23.01 11.93 -3.62
N TYR A 161 -21.73 11.64 -3.42
CA TYR A 161 -20.60 12.33 -4.00
C TYR A 161 -20.37 11.75 -5.38
N TYR A 162 -20.26 12.66 -6.34
CA TYR A 162 -19.76 12.35 -7.66
C TYR A 162 -18.25 12.56 -7.69
N GLU A 163 -17.55 11.71 -8.44
CA GLU A 163 -16.12 11.89 -8.63
C GLU A 163 -15.85 13.11 -9.54
N ASP A 164 -15.25 14.15 -8.98
CA ASP A 164 -14.87 15.35 -9.73
C ASP A 164 -13.81 15.03 -10.79
N GLY A 165 -14.01 15.55 -12.01
CA GLY A 165 -13.13 15.28 -13.16
C GLY A 165 -11.67 15.70 -12.96
N VAL A 166 -11.42 16.74 -12.17
CA VAL A 166 -10.04 17.21 -11.86
C VAL A 166 -9.29 16.16 -11.06
N MET A 167 -9.96 15.57 -10.07
CA MET A 167 -9.37 14.56 -9.20
C MET A 167 -9.29 13.20 -9.90
N ILE A 168 -10.26 12.84 -10.74
CA ILE A 168 -10.11 11.65 -11.61
C ILE A 168 -8.85 11.79 -12.47
N LYS A 169 -8.57 12.97 -13.02
CA LYS A 169 -7.36 13.22 -13.82
C LYS A 169 -6.07 12.94 -13.04
N SER A 170 -6.00 13.37 -11.77
CA SER A 170 -4.82 13.11 -10.94
C SER A 170 -4.71 11.63 -10.55
N ILE A 171 -5.83 10.95 -10.25
CA ILE A 171 -5.86 9.51 -9.98
C ILE A 171 -5.41 8.71 -11.21
N ILE A 172 -5.88 9.06 -12.42
CA ILE A 172 -5.47 8.41 -13.68
C ILE A 172 -3.97 8.55 -13.91
N LEU A 173 -3.43 9.76 -13.74
CA LEU A 173 -1.99 9.99 -13.92
C LEU A 173 -1.16 9.13 -12.95
N LEU A 174 -1.57 9.11 -11.69
CA LEU A 174 -0.90 8.33 -10.65
C LEU A 174 -1.07 6.82 -10.86
N SER A 175 -2.22 6.35 -11.37
CA SER A 175 -2.45 4.92 -11.62
C SER A 175 -1.63 4.41 -12.81
N LEU A 176 -1.46 5.21 -13.86
CA LEU A 176 -0.56 4.91 -14.97
C LEU A 176 0.89 4.79 -14.48
N LEU A 177 1.37 5.75 -13.69
CA LEU A 177 2.69 5.67 -13.05
C LEU A 177 2.78 4.47 -12.10
N ALA A 178 1.69 4.13 -11.42
CA ALA A 178 1.65 3.00 -10.50
C ALA A 178 1.78 1.63 -11.20
N ILE A 179 1.42 1.53 -12.49
CA ILE A 179 1.48 0.29 -13.26
C ILE A 179 2.75 0.24 -14.11
N LEU A 180 3.02 1.31 -14.87
CA LEU A 180 4.11 1.35 -15.86
C LEU A 180 5.43 1.84 -15.26
N GLY A 181 5.38 2.62 -14.17
CA GLY A 181 6.54 3.27 -13.58
C GLY A 181 7.65 2.28 -13.26
N GLY A 182 7.32 1.16 -12.61
CA GLY A 182 8.33 0.16 -12.24
C GLY A 182 9.07 -0.43 -13.44
N ARG A 183 8.37 -0.77 -14.52
CA ARG A 183 8.99 -1.28 -15.76
C ARG A 183 9.82 -0.21 -16.48
N SER A 184 9.36 1.04 -16.46
CA SER A 184 10.09 2.13 -17.14
C SER A 184 11.38 2.54 -16.42
N LEU A 185 11.44 2.27 -15.11
CA LEU A 185 12.52 2.67 -14.22
C LEU A 185 13.49 1.53 -13.90
N SER A 186 13.09 0.27 -14.11
CA SER A 186 13.92 -0.94 -14.00
C SER A 186 14.86 -1.09 -15.19
#